data_AF-A0A5J9SV60-F1
#
_entry.id   AF-A0A5J9SV60-F1
#
_cell.length_a   1.000
_cell.length_b   1.000
_cell.length_c   1.000
_cell.angle_alpha   90.00
_cell.angle_beta   90.00
_cell.angle_gamma   90.00
#
_symmetry.space_group_name_H-M   'P 1'
#
loop_
_entity.id
_entity.type
_entity.pdbx_description
1 polymer ?
#
loop_
_entity_poly.entity_id
_entity_poly.type
_entity_poly.pdbx_seq_one_letter_code
_entity_poly.pdbx_strand_id
1 'polypeptide(L)' 'MTAALSDRAYVVSLRGIGGGPAADMLAFCHLNTAKWNIDHPVFKVLHTHPGTLVCHFTPYANPVFGQ' A
#
# COMPACT_ATOMS: atom_id res chain seq x y z
N MET A 1 -5.69 -16.97 -20.39
CA MET A 1 -5.85 -16.61 -18.96
C MET A 1 -5.42 -15.16 -18.83
N THR A 2 -6.36 -14.24 -18.69
CA THR A 2 -6.02 -12.85 -18.38
C THR A 2 -5.32 -12.84 -17.02
N ALA A 3 -4.10 -12.33 -16.96
CA ALA A 3 -3.43 -12.12 -15.68
C ALA A 3 -4.30 -11.15 -14.88
N ALA A 4 -4.97 -11.64 -13.83
CA ALA A 4 -5.64 -10.75 -12.89
C ALA A 4 -4.54 -9.88 -12.27
N LEU A 5 -4.71 -8.57 -12.30
CA LEU A 5 -3.79 -7.65 -11.64
C LEU A 5 -3.74 -8.02 -10.15
N SER A 6 -2.60 -8.53 -9.70
CA SER A 6 -2.34 -8.82 -8.29
C SER A 6 -2.24 -7.56 -7.44
N ASP A 7 -2.03 -6.41 -8.10
CA ASP A 7 -1.76 -5.14 -7.48
C ASP A 7 -2.65 -4.04 -8.06
N ARG A 8 -3.04 -3.07 -7.22
CA ARG A 8 -3.76 -1.86 -7.63
C ARG A 8 -3.20 -0.65 -6.91
N ALA A 9 -3.12 0.47 -7.60
CA ALA A 9 -2.72 1.74 -7.02
C ALA A 9 -3.85 2.76 -7.14
N TYR A 10 -4.02 3.56 -6.09
CA TYR A 10 -4.99 4.66 -6.04
C TYR A 10 -4.29 5.92 -5.55
N VAL A 11 -4.58 7.06 -6.15
CA VAL A 11 -4.21 8.34 -5.58
C VAL A 11 -5.21 8.67 -4.48
N VAL A 12 -4.72 8.91 -3.27
CA VAL A 12 -5.52 9.22 -2.08
C VAL A 12 -4.96 10.47 -1.41
N SER A 13 -5.83 11.25 -0.78
CA SER A 13 -5.42 12.41 0.01
C SER A 13 -5.47 12.05 1.49
N LEU A 14 -4.31 12.05 2.17
CA LEU A 14 -4.21 11.71 3.58
C LEU A 14 -4.03 12.96 4.44
N ARG A 15 -4.69 13.00 5.59
CA ARG A 15 -4.53 14.07 6.60
C ARG A 15 -4.13 13.45 7.93
N GLY A 16 -3.13 14.04 8.58
CA GLY A 16 -2.71 13.62 9.92
C GLY A 16 -3.83 13.81 10.95
N ILE A 17 -3.88 12.92 11.94
CA ILE A 17 -4.91 12.94 13.01
C ILE A 17 -4.89 14.27 13.79
N GLY A 18 -3.71 14.88 13.96
CA GLY A 18 -3.55 16.19 14.60
C GLY A 18 -4.00 17.39 13.76
N GLY A 19 -4.55 17.16 12.57
CA GLY A 19 -4.86 18.22 11.60
C GLY A 19 -3.65 18.62 10.76
N GLY A 20 -3.81 19.68 9.97
CA GLY A 20 -2.81 20.17 9.01
C GLY A 20 -3.16 19.90 7.54
N PRO A 21 -2.28 20.29 6.59
CA PRO A 21 -2.49 20.08 5.16
C PRO A 21 -2.64 18.60 4.82
N ALA A 22 -3.46 18.31 3.81
CA ALA A 22 -3.52 16.96 3.25
C ALA A 22 -2.35 16.76 2.28
N ALA A 23 -1.86 15.52 2.18
CA ALA A 23 -0.84 15.13 1.23
C ALA A 23 -1.38 14.05 0.29
N ASP A 24 -1.15 14.22 -1.00
CA ASP A 24 -1.50 13.21 -1.99
C ASP A 24 -0.46 12.09 -1.99
N MET A 25 -0.94 10.87 -1.84
CA MET A 25 -0.14 9.65 -1.72
C MET A 25 -0.71 8.55 -2.63
N LEU A 26 0.12 7.57 -2.95
CA LEU A 26 -0.36 6.33 -3.56
C LEU A 26 -0.74 5.35 -2.45
N ALA A 27 -1.98 4.86 -2.48
CA ALA A 27 -2.37 3.63 -1.81
C ALA A 27 -2.09 2.46 -2.75
N PHE A 28 -0.99 1.75 -2.52
CA PHE A 28 -0.64 0.56 -3.28
C PHE A 28 -1.16 -0.68 -2.54
N CYS A 29 -2.01 -1.45 -3.20
CA CYS A 29 -2.72 -2.58 -2.65
C CYS A 29 -2.37 -3.87 -3.38
N HIS A 30 -1.82 -4.83 -2.66
CA HIS A 30 -1.59 -6.21 -3.09
C HIS A 30 -2.86 -7.02 -2.79
N LEU A 31 -3.64 -7.32 -3.83
CA LEU A 31 -4.91 -8.03 -3.75
C LEU A 31 -4.74 -9.52 -3.46
N ASN A 32 -3.56 -10.07 -3.73
CA ASN A 32 -3.25 -11.47 -3.46
C ASN A 32 -1.81 -11.65 -2.98
N THR A 33 -1.65 -11.89 -1.68
CA THR A 33 -0.36 -12.15 -1.04
C THR A 33 -0.11 -13.63 -0.78
N ALA A 34 -0.90 -14.55 -1.38
CA ALA A 34 -0.82 -16.00 -1.08
C ALA A 34 0.56 -16.62 -1.36
N LYS A 35 1.33 -16.00 -2.26
CA LYS A 35 2.69 -16.44 -2.63
C LYS A 35 3.79 -15.68 -1.89
N TRP A 36 3.44 -14.77 -0.99
CA TRP A 36 4.44 -14.05 -0.19
C TRP A 36 5.05 -14.99 0.83
N ASN A 37 6.30 -14.70 1.21
CA ASN A 37 6.95 -15.42 2.30
C ASN A 37 6.11 -15.28 3.58
N ILE A 38 5.83 -16.38 4.27
CA ILE A 38 5.09 -16.39 5.54
C ILE A 38 5.76 -15.51 6.61
N ASP A 39 7.08 -15.34 6.53
CA ASP A 39 7.87 -14.48 7.42
C ASP A 39 7.94 -13.01 6.96
N HIS A 40 7.16 -12.63 5.93
CA HIS A 40 7.13 -11.25 5.47
C HIS A 40 6.68 -10.32 6.61
N PRO A 41 7.42 -9.22 6.92
CA PRO A 41 7.16 -8.40 8.11
C PRO A 41 5.73 -7.87 8.25
N VAL A 42 5.03 -7.68 7.12
CA VAL A 42 3.65 -7.20 7.10
C VAL A 42 2.69 -8.11 7.86
N PHE A 43 2.92 -9.42 7.85
CA PHE A 43 2.06 -10.40 8.51
C PHE A 43 2.16 -10.27 10.03
N LYS A 44 3.34 -9.90 10.54
CA LYS A 44 3.53 -9.57 11.94
C LYS A 44 2.93 -8.22 12.32
N VAL A 45 3.15 -7.18 11.50
CA VAL A 45 2.68 -5.81 11.78
C VAL A 45 1.15 -5.71 11.76
N LEU A 46 0.51 -6.34 10.77
CA LEU A 46 -0.95 -6.30 10.60
C LEU A 46 -1.67 -7.47 11.27
N HIS A 47 -0.93 -8.39 11.92
CA HIS A 47 -1.48 -9.61 12.50
C HIS A 47 -2.32 -10.42 11.50
N THR A 48 -1.78 -10.65 10.31
CA THR A 48 -2.45 -11.34 9.20
C THR A 48 -1.57 -12.45 8.59
N HIS A 49 -1.99 -13.11 7.52
CA HIS A 49 -1.30 -14.25 6.90
C HIS A 49 -1.30 -14.17 5.36
N PRO A 50 -0.49 -14.98 4.64
CA PRO A 50 -0.53 -15.04 3.18
C PRO A 50 -1.93 -15.27 2.63
N GLY A 51 -2.26 -14.55 1.55
CA GLY A 51 -3.56 -14.63 0.87
C GLY A 51 -4.54 -13.54 1.32
N THR A 52 -4.20 -12.76 2.35
CA THR A 52 -4.96 -11.56 2.70
C THR A 52 -4.55 -10.37 1.85
N LEU A 53 -5.49 -9.48 1.55
CA LEU A 53 -5.22 -8.21 0.90
C LEU A 53 -4.40 -7.30 1.83
N VAL A 54 -3.37 -6.67 1.29
CA VAL A 54 -2.48 -5.77 2.03
C VAL A 54 -2.32 -4.48 1.23
N CYS A 55 -2.47 -3.32 1.88
CA CYS A 55 -2.16 -2.03 1.28
C CYS A 55 -1.10 -1.26 2.08
N HIS A 56 -0.34 -0.41 1.39
CA HIS A 56 0.56 0.55 2.01
C HIS A 56 0.50 1.89 1.29
N PHE A 57 0.90 2.95 1.99
CA PHE A 57 0.98 4.29 1.41
C PHE A 57 2.42 4.61 1.02
N THR A 58 2.63 5.17 -0.16
CA THR A 58 3.93 5.69 -0.61
C THR A 58 3.76 7.11 -1.14
N PRO A 59 4.82 7.93 -1.15
CA PRO A 59 4.80 9.20 -1.87
C PRO A 59 4.29 9.00 -3.31
N TYR A 60 3.41 9.88 -3.76
CA TYR A 60 2.90 9.86 -5.15
C TYR A 60 3.99 10.26 -6.15
N ALA A 61 4.89 11.15 -5.74
CA ALA A 61 6.03 11.61 -6.51
C ALA A 61 7.35 11.32 -5.77
N ASN A 62 8.46 11.44 -6.48
CA ASN A 62 9.78 11.39 -5.86
C ASN A 62 9.87 12.48 -4.78
N PRO A 63 10.08 12.13 -3.48
CA PRO A 63 10.10 13.13 -2.42
C PRO A 63 11.28 14.10 -2.52
N VAL A 64 12.32 13.78 -3.30
CA VAL A 64 13.51 14.62 -3.54
C VAL A 64 13.32 15.58 -4.72
N PHE A 65 12.61 15.16 -5.77
CA PHE A 65 12.39 15.94 -7.00
C PHE A 65 10.92 16.28 -7.20
N GLY A 66 10.15 16.38 -6.11
CA GLY A 66 8.70 16.62 -6.18
C GLY A 66 8.36 17.78 -7.10
N GLN A 67 7.43 17.56 -8.03
CA GLN A 67 6.70 18.64 -8.69
C GLN A 67 5.61 19.16 -7.76
#